data_AF-A0A833LKL0-F1
#
_entry.id   AF-A0A833LKL0-F1
#
_cell.length_a   1.000
_cell.length_b   1.000
_cell.length_c   1.000
_cell.angle_alpha   90.00
_cell.angle_beta   90.00
_cell.angle_gamma   90.00
#
_symmetry.space_group_name_H-M   'P 1'
#
loop_
_entity.id
_entity.type
_entity.pdbx_description
1 polymer ?
#
loop_
_entity_poly.entity_id
_entity_poly.type
_entity_poly.pdbx_seq_one_letter_code
_entity_poly.pdbx_strand_id
1 'polypeptide(L)' 'MSDLLQDYLPLAVFLAIALGLGLALLVAPFLVAYKSPDPEKLSAYECGFNAFDDARMKFDVRFY' A
#
# COMPACT_ATOMS: atom_id res chain seq x y z
N MET A 1 -18.78 -19.65 -25.67
CA MET A 1 -18.85 -19.18 -24.27
C MET A 1 -17.88 -19.95 -23.38
N SER A 2 -17.78 -21.27 -23.57
CA SER A 2 -16.73 -22.13 -22.99
C SER A 2 -15.31 -21.60 -23.22
N ASP A 3 -15.04 -21.14 -24.44
CA ASP A 3 -13.67 -20.77 -24.86
C ASP A 3 -13.19 -19.50 -24.14
N LEU A 4 -14.07 -18.49 -24.03
CA LEU A 4 -13.81 -17.31 -23.21
C LEU A 4 -13.52 -17.69 -21.74
N LEU A 5 -14.28 -18.63 -21.17
CA LEU A 5 -14.05 -19.05 -19.79
C LEU A 5 -12.71 -19.79 -19.65
N GLN A 6 -12.31 -20.60 -20.63
CA GLN A 6 -11.01 -21.27 -20.64
C GLN A 6 -9.84 -20.29 -20.73
N ASP A 7 -9.99 -19.20 -21.47
CA ASP A 7 -8.94 -18.19 -21.63
C ASP A 7 -8.81 -17.27 -20.40
N TYR A 8 -9.92 -16.88 -19.78
CA TYR A 8 -9.92 -15.88 -18.70
C TYR A 8 -9.90 -16.46 -17.28
N LEU A 9 -10.37 -17.70 -17.08
CA LEU A 9 -10.34 -18.32 -15.75
C LEU A 9 -8.90 -18.45 -15.18
N PRO A 10 -7.88 -18.88 -15.95
CA PRO A 10 -6.51 -18.92 -15.46
C PRO A 10 -5.99 -17.54 -15.02
N LEU A 11 -6.34 -16.48 -15.76
CA LEU A 11 -5.98 -15.11 -15.41
C LEU A 11 -6.64 -14.67 -14.10
N ALA A 12 -7.93 -14.95 -13.93
CA ALA A 12 -8.66 -14.63 -12.71
C ALA A 12 -8.09 -15.36 -11.49
N VAL A 13 -7.75 -16.64 -11.64
CA VAL A 13 -7.10 -17.44 -10.58
C VAL A 13 -5.74 -16.86 -10.22
N PHE A 14 -4.93 -16.49 -11.21
CA PHE A 14 -3.64 -15.85 -10.97
C PHE A 14 -3.79 -14.55 -10.19
N LEU A 15 -4.73 -13.69 -10.60
CA LEU A 15 -5.03 -12.44 -9.89
C LEU A 15 -5.48 -12.70 -8.44
N ALA A 16 -6.35 -13.70 -8.22
CA ALA A 16 -6.81 -14.06 -6.89
C ALA A 16 -5.66 -14.53 -5.99
N ILE A 17 -4.74 -15.35 -6.51
CA ILE A 17 -3.56 -15.81 -5.76
C ILE A 17 -2.62 -14.64 -5.46
N ALA A 18 -2.33 -13.79 -6.46
CA ALA A 18 -1.46 -12.63 -6.29
C ALA A 18 -2.02 -11.65 -5.24
N LEU A 19 -3.32 -11.36 -5.31
CA LEU A 19 -4.02 -10.54 -4.33
C LEU A 19 -3.97 -11.19 -2.93
N GLY A 20 -4.27 -12.49 -2.85
CA GLY A 20 -4.26 -13.23 -1.59
C GLY A 20 -2.88 -13.22 -0.93
N LEU A 21 -1.82 -13.43 -1.70
CA LEU A 21 -0.45 -13.36 -1.21
C LEU A 21 -0.07 -11.93 -0.78
N GLY A 22 -0.41 -10.92 -1.57
CA GLY A 22 -0.17 -9.52 -1.23
C GLY A 22 -0.85 -9.11 0.07
N LEU A 23 -2.12 -9.48 0.25
CA LEU A 23 -2.87 -9.24 1.48
C LEU A 23 -2.29 -10.02 2.67
N ALA A 24 -1.89 -11.28 2.47
CA ALA A 24 -1.27 -12.08 3.53
C ALA A 24 0.03 -11.43 4.03
N LEU A 25 0.90 -10.97 3.12
CA LEU A 25 2.14 -10.29 3.46
C LEU A 25 1.90 -8.91 4.08
N LEU A 26 0.86 -8.19 3.65
CA LEU A 26 0.45 -6.92 4.26
C LEU A 26 -0.02 -7.12 5.70
N VAL A 27 -0.80 -8.18 5.97
CA VAL A 27 -1.42 -8.42 7.30
C VAL A 27 -0.46 -9.12 8.27
N ALA A 28 0.43 -10.00 7.78
CA ALA A 28 1.36 -10.76 8.60
C ALA A 28 2.13 -9.95 9.68
N PRO A 29 2.74 -8.78 9.39
CA PRO A 29 3.48 -8.02 10.40
C PRO A 29 2.58 -7.49 11.52
N PHE A 30 1.30 -7.24 11.25
CA PHE A 30 0.36 -6.80 12.30
C PHE A 30 0.08 -7.88 13.34
N LEU A 31 0.29 -9.16 13.00
CA LEU A 31 0.10 -10.30 13.89
C LEU A 31 1.38 -10.74 14.59
N VAL A 32 2.51 -10.73 13.87
CA VAL A 32 3.76 -11.37 14.34
C VAL A 32 4.83 -10.37 14.78
N ALA A 33 4.82 -9.13 14.27
CA ALA A 33 5.90 -8.17 14.56
C ALA A 33 5.80 -7.57 15.97
N TYR A 34 6.95 -7.30 16.58
CA TYR A 34 7.04 -6.56 17.84
C TYR A 34 6.50 -5.13 17.67
N LYS A 35 5.70 -4.67 18.63
CA LYS A 35 5.05 -3.35 18.62
C LYS A 35 5.58 -2.49 19.77
N SER A 36 6.20 -1.37 19.43
CA SER A 36 6.62 -0.32 20.38
C SER A 36 6.34 1.07 19.78
N PRO A 37 5.05 1.46 19.69
CA PRO A 37 4.68 2.79 19.23
C PRO A 37 5.03 3.83 20.28
N ASP A 38 5.59 4.95 19.85
CA ASP A 38 5.78 6.15 20.65
C ASP A 38 5.53 7.39 19.78
N PRO A 39 5.26 8.56 20.37
CA PRO A 39 4.90 9.76 19.61
C PRO A 39 5.94 10.19 18.57
N GLU A 40 7.23 9.95 18.84
CA GLU A 40 8.31 10.31 17.93
C GLU A 40 8.38 9.36 16.72
N LYS A 41 8.22 8.04 16.93
CA LYS A 41 8.12 7.08 15.81
C LYS A 41 6.89 7.29 14.92
N LEU A 42 5.85 7.91 15.45
CA LEU A 42 4.58 8.18 14.76
C LEU A 42 4.52 9.59 14.14
N SER A 43 5.52 10.44 14.40
CA SER A 43 5.59 11.79 13.83
C SER A 43 6.03 11.74 12.37
N ALA A 44 5.72 12.80 11.62
CA ALA A 44 6.24 12.97 10.27
C ALA A 44 7.77 13.15 10.34
N TYR A 45 8.50 12.46 9.45
CA TYR A 45 9.95 12.62 9.37
C TYR A 45 10.32 13.99 8.77
N GLU A 46 10.92 14.85 9.60
CA GLU A 46 11.44 16.16 9.20
C GLU A 46 12.84 16.41 9.79
N CYS A 47 13.76 15.45 9.60
CA CYS A 47 15.15 15.55 10.09
C CYS A 47 15.28 15.87 11.59
N GLY A 48 14.31 15.45 12.42
CA GLY A 48 14.27 15.72 13.86
C GLY A 48 13.63 17.06 14.24
N PHE A 49 13.02 17.77 13.30
CA PHE A 49 12.25 18.98 13.54
C PHE A 49 10.74 18.73 13.49
N ASN A 50 9.98 19.66 14.08
CA ASN A 50 8.54 19.71 13.88
C ASN A 50 8.22 20.22 12.47
N ALA A 51 7.11 19.77 11.90
CA ALA A 51 6.63 20.28 10.62
C ALA A 51 6.46 21.82 10.69
N PHE A 52 7.11 22.50 9.75
CA PHE A 52 7.25 23.96 9.77
C PHE A 52 6.06 24.70 9.12
N ASP A 53 5.39 24.08 8.15
CA ASP A 53 4.29 24.69 7.39
C ASP A 53 3.39 23.62 6.75
N ASP A 54 2.35 24.06 6.07
CA ASP A 54 1.46 23.24 5.25
C ASP A 54 2.22 22.54 4.10
N ALA A 55 1.94 21.24 3.90
CA ALA A 55 2.53 20.44 2.82
C ALA A 55 1.93 20.75 1.43
N ARG A 56 0.97 21.69 1.33
CA ARG A 56 0.33 22.05 0.06
C ARG A 56 1.28 22.78 -0.88
N MET A 57 1.35 22.30 -2.11
CA MET A 57 2.03 22.96 -3.21
C MET A 57 1.05 23.32 -4.33
N LYS A 58 1.44 24.27 -5.20
CA LYS A 58 0.66 24.61 -6.39
C LYS A 58 0.59 23.40 -7.32
N PHE A 59 -0.62 23.02 -7.73
CA PHE A 59 -0.82 21.96 -8.71
C PHE A 59 -0.31 22.42 -10.07
N ASP A 60 0.56 21.61 -10.68
CA ASP A 60 1.15 21.90 -11.98
C ASP A 60 0.36 21.19 -13.09
N VAL A 61 -0.23 21.98 -13.99
CA VAL A 61 -1.08 21.49 -15.09
C VAL A 61 -0.31 20.70 -16.14
N ARG A 62 1.02 20.68 -16.12
CA ARG A 62 1.83 19.86 -17.04
C ARG A 62 1.68 18.35 -16.81
N PHE A 63 1.09 17.94 -15.69
CA PHE A 63 0.84 16.53 -15.36
C PHE A 63 -0.58 16.07 -15.70
N TYR A 64 -1.39 16.92 -16.36
CA TYR A 64 -2.66 16.55 -16.97
C TYR A 64 -2.44 16.03 -18.38
#